data_AF-A0A973AIS3-F1
#
_entry.id   AF-A0A973AIS3-F1
#
_cell.length_a   1.000
_cell.length_b   1.000
_cell.length_c   1.000
_cell.angle_alpha   90.00
_cell.angle_beta   90.00
_cell.angle_gamma   90.00
#
_symmetry.space_group_name_H-M   'P 1'
#
loop_
_entity.id
_entity.type
_entity.pdbx_description
1 polymer ?
#
loop_
_entity_poly.entity_id
_entity_poly.type
_entity_poly.pdbx_seq_one_letter_code
_entity_poly.pdbx_strand_id
1 'polypeptide(L)' 'MTNLTSLENSDSENELNRIDIVNAVTVIDFACEQGAFKSWEVITQVQGVRDKLQTFINETNPPDYDYAVGQTSCGGNV' A
#
# COMPACT_ATOMS: atom_id res chain seq x y z
N MET A 1 39.18 -32.34 2.86
CA MET A 1 38.39 -31.90 4.03
C MET A 1 38.37 -30.39 4.03
N THR A 2 37.27 -29.79 3.58
CA THR A 2 36.85 -28.45 4.02
C THR A 2 35.35 -28.35 3.76
N ASN A 3 34.63 -28.29 4.86
CA ASN A 3 33.21 -28.08 4.99
C ASN A 3 32.95 -26.60 4.69
N LEU A 4 32.11 -26.25 3.72
CA LEU A 4 31.51 -24.92 3.64
C LEU A 4 30.01 -25.08 3.88
N THR A 5 29.64 -24.68 5.09
CA THR A 5 28.30 -24.46 5.59
C THR A 5 27.41 -23.78 4.56
N SER A 6 26.25 -24.39 4.32
CA SER A 6 25.09 -23.78 3.71
C SER A 6 24.89 -22.36 4.26
N LEU A 7 24.97 -21.35 3.39
CA LEU A 7 24.33 -20.06 3.66
C LEU A 7 22.83 -20.29 3.43
N GLU A 8 22.11 -20.58 4.51
CA GLU A 8 20.67 -20.33 4.54
C GLU A 8 20.48 -18.81 4.57
N ASN A 9 20.51 -18.16 3.39
CA ASN A 9 19.93 -16.83 3.25
C ASN A 9 18.42 -17.00 3.32
N SER A 10 17.90 -16.96 4.55
CA SER A 10 16.48 -16.75 4.80
C SER A 10 16.15 -15.29 4.48
N ASP A 11 16.03 -14.96 3.19
CA ASP A 11 15.64 -13.63 2.69
C ASP A 11 14.18 -13.25 3.06
N SER A 12 13.50 -14.08 3.86
CA SER A 12 12.09 -13.91 4.25
C SER A 12 11.85 -12.87 5.35
N GLU A 13 12.89 -12.33 6.01
CA GLU A 13 12.73 -11.34 7.09
C GLU A 13 12.77 -9.88 6.61
N ASN A 14 12.98 -9.63 5.32
CA ASN A 14 13.10 -8.28 4.76
C ASN A 14 12.03 -7.97 3.70
N GLU A 15 10.91 -8.69 3.74
CA GLU A 15 9.76 -8.43 2.88
C GLU A 15 8.94 -7.28 3.45
N LEU A 16 8.88 -6.16 2.71
CA LEU A 16 7.96 -5.07 2.96
C LEU A 16 6.52 -5.58 2.89
N ASN A 17 5.83 -5.53 4.01
CA ASN A 17 4.46 -5.99 4.11
C ASN A 17 3.50 -4.80 4.04
N ARG A 18 2.23 -5.06 3.70
CA ARG A 18 1.19 -4.03 3.59
C ARG A 18 1.06 -3.20 4.86
N ILE A 19 1.22 -3.84 6.02
CA ILE A 19 1.17 -3.18 7.32
C ILE A 19 2.26 -2.10 7.45
N ASP A 20 3.44 -2.31 6.89
CA ASP A 20 4.55 -1.35 6.93
C ASP A 20 4.21 -0.09 6.13
N ILE A 21 3.51 -0.26 5.00
CA ILE A 21 3.04 0.85 4.15
C ILE A 21 1.97 1.68 4.89
N VAL A 22 1.03 1.02 5.57
CA VAL A 22 0.01 1.71 6.39
C VAL A 22 0.66 2.45 7.56
N ASN A 23 1.65 1.84 8.21
CA ASN A 23 2.41 2.47 9.27
C ASN A 23 3.18 3.70 8.77
N ALA A 24 3.78 3.62 7.58
CA ALA A 24 4.50 4.74 6.96
C ALA A 24 3.56 5.94 6.72
N VAL A 25 2.35 5.72 6.22
CA VAL A 25 1.34 6.79 6.06
C VAL A 25 1.00 7.42 7.42
N THR A 26 0.80 6.59 8.44
CA THR A 26 0.47 7.06 9.80
C THR A 26 1.59 7.91 10.40
N VAL A 27 2.85 7.52 10.21
CA VAL A 27 4.03 8.28 10.67
C VAL A 27 4.14 9.62 9.94
N ILE A 28 3.86 9.65 8.63
CA ILE A 28 3.87 10.90 7.85
C ILE A 28 2.79 11.85 8.35
N ASP A 29 1.58 11.35 8.57
CA ASP A 29 0.46 12.15 9.05
C ASP A 29 0.80 12.74 10.44
N PHE A 30 1.32 11.93 11.36
CA PHE A 30 1.80 12.39 12.68
C PHE A 30 2.91 13.44 12.57
N ALA A 31 3.91 13.22 11.71
CA ALA A 31 5.00 14.19 11.51
C ALA A 31 4.50 15.53 10.96
N CYS A 32 3.49 15.51 10.09
CA CYS A 32 2.83 16.72 9.60
C CYS A 32 2.12 17.46 10.74
N GLU A 33 1.37 16.75 11.59
CA GLU A 33 0.65 17.33 12.73
C GLU A 33 1.57 17.97 13.77
N GLN A 34 2.74 17.36 14.01
CA GLN A 34 3.75 17.90 14.93
C GLN A 34 4.57 19.06 14.34
N GLY A 35 4.33 19.43 13.08
CA GLY A 35 5.12 20.47 12.40
C GLY A 35 6.59 20.07 12.22
N ALA A 36 6.87 18.78 12.01
CA ALA A 36 8.24 18.26 11.87
C ALA A 36 8.97 18.81 10.62
N PHE A 37 8.21 19.34 9.64
CA PHE A 37 8.73 19.85 8.38
C PHE A 37 8.87 21.36 8.40
N LYS A 38 10.05 21.88 8.03
CA LYS A 38 10.40 23.30 8.14
C LYS A 38 9.85 24.18 7.00
N SER A 39 9.50 23.61 5.84
CA SER A 39 9.01 24.38 4.69
C SER A 39 7.78 23.75 4.05
N TRP A 40 6.92 24.61 3.50
CA TRP A 40 5.72 24.20 2.76
C TRP A 40 6.05 23.34 1.54
N GLU A 41 7.18 23.60 0.89
CA GLU A 41 7.64 22.82 -0.26
C GLU A 41 7.95 21.37 0.13
N VAL A 42 8.59 21.16 1.28
CA VAL A 42 8.88 19.81 1.81
C VAL A 42 7.59 19.11 2.20
N ILE A 43 6.66 19.83 2.85
CA ILE A 43 5.33 19.30 3.21
C ILE A 43 4.60 18.82 1.95
N THR A 44 4.61 19.61 0.88
CA THR A 44 3.93 19.28 -0.38
C THR A 44 4.52 18.01 -1.01
N GLN A 45 5.84 17.86 -0.99
CA GLN A 45 6.50 16.65 -1.51
C GLN A 45 6.16 15.41 -0.68
N VAL A 46 6.20 15.54 0.66
CA VAL A 46 5.88 14.45 1.59
C VAL A 46 4.40 14.05 1.46
N GLN A 47 3.48 15.00 1.35
CA GLN A 47 2.07 14.74 1.08
C GLN A 47 1.88 14.01 -0.26
N GLY A 48 2.59 14.43 -1.32
CA GLY A 48 2.54 13.74 -2.60
C GLY A 48 3.01 12.27 -2.55
N VAL A 49 3.96 11.94 -1.68
CA VAL A 49 4.35 10.54 -1.43
C VAL A 49 3.26 9.82 -0.63
N ARG A 50 2.75 10.45 0.43
CA ARG A 50 1.65 9.92 1.26
C ARG A 50 0.42 9.57 0.43
N ASP A 51 0.03 10.41 -0.52
CA ASP A 51 -1.12 10.18 -1.40
C ASP A 51 -0.92 8.98 -2.34
N LYS A 52 0.30 8.79 -2.85
CA LYS A 52 0.64 7.62 -3.66
C LYS A 52 0.58 6.33 -2.86
N LEU A 53 1.10 6.34 -1.63
CA LEU A 53 1.03 5.19 -0.72
C LEU A 53 -0.42 4.87 -0.36
N GLN A 54 -1.23 5.90 -0.07
CA GLN A 54 -2.66 5.72 0.21
C GLN A 54 -3.42 5.15 -1.00
N THR A 55 -3.11 5.64 -2.20
CA THR A 55 -3.69 5.12 -3.45
C THR A 55 -3.34 3.66 -3.64
N PHE A 56 -2.06 3.29 -3.47
CA PHE A 56 -1.61 1.90 -3.53
C PHE A 56 -2.35 1.00 -2.52
N ILE A 57 -2.52 1.45 -1.28
CA ILE A 57 -3.27 0.74 -0.23
C ILE A 57 -4.73 0.49 -0.64
N ASN A 58 -5.35 1.46 -1.32
CA ASN A 58 -6.73 1.39 -1.77
C ASN A 58 -6.89 0.48 -3.01
N GLU A 59 -5.93 0.49 -3.93
CA GLU A 59 -5.97 -0.34 -5.15
C GLU A 59 -5.64 -1.81 -4.85
N THR A 60 -4.77 -2.07 -3.87
CA THR A 60 -4.46 -3.43 -3.40
C THR A 60 -5.55 -4.03 -2.53
N ASN A 61 -6.56 -3.25 -2.19
CA ASN A 61 -7.76 -3.70 -1.49
C ASN A 61 -8.96 -3.28 -2.34
N PRO A 62 -9.20 -3.91 -3.51
CA PRO A 62 -10.40 -3.62 -4.27
C PRO A 62 -11.58 -3.70 -3.30
N PRO A 63 -12.49 -2.71 -3.25
CA PRO A 63 -13.74 -2.94 -2.55
C PRO A 63 -14.28 -4.25 -3.11
N ASP A 64 -14.70 -5.18 -2.26
CA ASP A 64 -15.50 -6.32 -2.71
C ASP A 64 -16.63 -5.72 -3.54
N TYR A 65 -16.48 -5.76 -4.87
CA TYR A 65 -17.54 -5.41 -5.76
C TYR A 65 -18.55 -6.53 -5.54
N ASP A 66 -19.49 -6.27 -4.63
CA ASP A 66 -20.68 -7.08 -4.48
C ASP A 66 -21.22 -7.29 -5.89
N TYR A 67 -21.24 -8.55 -6.35
CA TYR A 67 -21.74 -8.95 -7.67
C TYR A 67 -23.26 -8.81 -7.68
N ALA A 68 -23.75 -7.59 -7.51
CA ALA A 68 -25.16 -7.25 -7.44
C ALA A 68 -25.48 -6.26 -8.56
N VAL A 69 -25.24 -6.66 -9.82
CA VAL A 69 -25.93 -6.02 -10.96
C VAL A 69 -26.34 -7.08 -11.98
N GLY A 70 -27.58 -7.55 -11.80
CA GLY A 70 -28.52 -7.90 -12.85
C GLY A 70 -28.05 -8.85 -13.95
N GLN A 71 -28.54 -10.09 -13.91
CA GLN A 71 -28.87 -10.81 -15.13
C GLN A 71 -29.65 -9.86 -16.05
N THR A 72 -28.99 -9.35 -17.08
CA THR A 72 -29.66 -8.67 -18.16
C THR A 72 -30.54 -9.71 -18.83
N SER A 73 -31.84 -9.56 -18.62
CA SER A 73 -32.90 -10.20 -19.39
C SER A 73 -32.57 -10.03 -20.88
N CYS A 74 -32.06 -11.09 -21.50
CA CYS A 74 -32.00 -11.19 -22.95
C CYS A 74 -33.44 -11.31 -23.43
N GLY A 75 -34.06 -10.16 -23.73
CA GLY A 75 -35.32 -10.11 -24.46
C GLY A 75 -35.16 -10.78 -25.82
N GLY A 76 -35.56 -12.05 -25.90
CA GLY A 76 -35.81 -12.76 -27.14
C GLY A 76 -37.22 -12.43 -27.60
N ASN A 77 -37.37 -11.44 -28.47
CA ASN A 77 -38.54 -11.37 -29.34
C ASN A 77 -38.38 -12.41 -30.45
N VAL A 78 -39.21 -13.46 -30.40
CA VAL A 78 -39.66 -14.22 -31.57
C VAL A 78 -41.17 -14.17 -31.63
#